data_AF-A0AAV4IYB3-F1
#
_entry.id   AF-A0AAV4IYB3-F1
#
_cell.length_a   1.000
_cell.length_b   1.000
_cell.length_c   1.000
_cell.angle_alpha   90.00
_cell.angle_beta   90.00
_cell.angle_gamma   90.00
#
_symmetry.space_group_name_H-M   'P 1'
#
loop_
_entity.id
_entity.type
_entity.pdbx_description
1 polymer ?
#
loop_
_entity_poly.entity_id
_entity_poly.type
_entity_poly.pdbx_seq_one_letter_code
_entity_poly.pdbx_strand_id
1 'polypeptide(L)'
;MVIVVVCTVDRACFGLLRSAQDYDQVKLALMKRYDLTEDGYRRKFRSCKPAEGESPDMFIVRIVTYLDRWIELSWTEKSYEKLKDLIVREQFMDACPEDLATSLREKDLPTLERIAKEAD
;
A
#
# COMPACT_ATOMS: atom_id res chain seq x y z
N MET A 1 13.21 -49.63 -2.52
CA MET A 1 13.09 -48.72 -1.36
C MET A 1 13.25 -47.26 -1.83
N VAL A 2 12.40 -46.76 -2.73
CA VAL A 2 12.47 -45.37 -3.25
C VAL A 2 11.09 -44.69 -3.42
N ILE A 3 9.97 -45.40 -3.23
CA ILE A 3 8.62 -44.84 -3.49
C ILE A 3 8.00 -44.15 -2.25
N VAL A 4 8.53 -44.36 -1.04
CA VAL A 4 7.92 -43.81 0.19
C VAL A 4 8.35 -42.35 0.49
N VAL A 5 9.44 -41.87 -0.11
CA VAL A 5 9.95 -40.50 0.17
C VAL A 5 9.19 -39.43 -0.61
N VAL A 6 8.58 -39.75 -1.75
CA VAL A 6 7.83 -38.76 -2.55
C VAL A 6 6.45 -38.45 -1.92
N CYS A 7 5.76 -39.45 -1.35
CA CYS A 7 4.44 -39.26 -0.74
C CYS A 7 4.46 -38.56 0.64
N THR A 8 5.56 -38.63 1.41
CA THR A 8 5.68 -37.93 2.70
C THR A 8 6.03 -36.45 2.51
N VAL A 9 6.75 -36.10 1.44
CA VAL A 9 7.03 -34.70 1.07
C VAL A 9 5.74 -34.00 0.61
N ASP A 10 4.87 -34.67 -0.15
CA ASP A 10 3.57 -34.10 -0.57
C ASP A 10 2.63 -33.76 0.60
N ARG A 11 2.57 -34.62 1.63
CA ARG A 11 1.67 -34.40 2.78
C ARG A 11 2.16 -33.26 3.69
N ALA A 12 3.48 -33.16 3.88
CA ALA A 12 4.09 -32.05 4.62
C ALA A 12 4.00 -30.74 3.84
N CYS A 13 4.21 -30.78 2.52
CA CYS A 13 4.08 -29.61 1.64
C CYS A 13 2.63 -29.12 1.58
N PHE A 14 1.63 -30.01 1.55
CA PHE A 14 0.22 -29.66 1.64
C PHE A 14 -0.17 -29.05 3.00
N GLY A 15 0.39 -29.57 4.10
CA GLY A 15 0.21 -28.99 5.44
C GLY A 15 0.85 -27.60 5.60
N LEU A 16 2.04 -27.40 5.02
CA LEU A 16 2.73 -26.11 4.96
C LEU A 16 2.00 -25.10 4.07
N LEU A 17 1.47 -25.53 2.91
CA LEU A 17 0.65 -24.69 2.03
C LEU A 17 -0.62 -24.20 2.73
N ARG A 18 -1.32 -25.08 3.46
CA ARG A 18 -2.48 -24.67 4.27
C ARG A 18 -2.11 -23.67 5.36
N SER A 19 -1.02 -23.94 6.07
CA SER A 19 -0.54 -23.04 7.15
C SER A 19 -0.06 -21.68 6.60
N ALA A 20 0.57 -21.66 5.43
CA ALA A 20 0.97 -20.44 4.73
C ALA A 20 -0.25 -19.64 4.26
N GLN A 21 -1.27 -20.33 3.72
CA GLN A 21 -2.52 -19.71 3.28
C GLN A 21 -3.31 -19.10 4.44
N ASP A 22 -3.30 -19.75 5.61
CA ASP A 22 -3.89 -19.21 6.84
C ASP A 22 -3.12 -17.97 7.35
N TYR A 23 -1.78 -18.01 7.32
CA TYR A 23 -0.95 -16.86 7.67
C TYR A 23 -1.18 -15.67 6.74
N ASP A 24 -1.22 -15.90 5.43
CA ASP A 24 -1.46 -14.84 4.44
C ASP A 24 -2.86 -14.23 4.59
N GLN A 25 -3.88 -15.04 4.90
CA GLN A 25 -5.22 -14.54 5.19
C GLN A 25 -5.26 -13.69 6.46
N VAL A 26 -4.63 -14.14 7.55
CA VAL A 26 -4.56 -13.37 8.80
C VAL A 26 -3.78 -12.08 8.59
N LYS A 27 -2.67 -12.13 7.86
CA LYS A 27 -1.87 -10.96 7.49
C LYS A 27 -2.67 -9.96 6.65
N LEU A 28 -3.40 -10.42 5.62
CA LEU A 28 -4.29 -9.57 4.82
C LEU A 28 -5.41 -8.96 5.66
N ALA A 29 -6.05 -9.76 6.53
CA ALA A 29 -7.09 -9.29 7.43
C ALA A 29 -6.57 -8.22 8.39
N LEU A 30 -5.38 -8.42 8.97
CA LEU A 30 -4.70 -7.43 9.82
C LEU A 30 -4.35 -6.16 9.03
N MET A 31 -3.77 -6.30 7.85
CA MET A 31 -3.42 -5.16 6.99
C MET A 31 -4.64 -4.31 6.63
N LYS A 32 -5.77 -4.96 6.28
CA LYS A 32 -7.04 -4.27 6.03
C LYS A 32 -7.62 -3.63 7.29
N ARG A 33 -7.63 -4.34 8.42
CA ARG A 33 -8.24 -3.83 9.66
C ARG A 33 -7.51 -2.63 10.25
N TYR A 34 -6.19 -2.57 10.06
CA TYR A 34 -5.34 -1.49 10.57
C TYR A 34 -5.00 -0.44 9.52
N ASP A 35 -5.55 -0.52 8.30
CA ASP A 35 -5.23 0.36 7.17
C ASP A 35 -3.70 0.48 6.99
N LEU A 36 -3.01 -0.67 7.00
CA LEU A 36 -1.56 -0.79 6.77
C LEU A 36 -1.26 -0.97 5.28
N THR A 37 -2.00 -0.25 4.44
CA THR A 37 -1.83 -0.19 2.99
C THR A 37 -1.32 1.19 2.61
N GLU A 38 -0.80 1.32 1.39
CA GLU A 38 -0.40 2.60 0.81
C GLU A 38 -1.51 3.66 0.99
N ASP A 39 -2.72 3.35 0.53
CA ASP A 39 -3.89 4.22 0.66
C ASP A 39 -4.29 4.52 2.12
N GLY A 40 -4.12 3.55 3.02
CA GLY A 40 -4.40 3.72 4.44
C GLY A 40 -3.50 4.78 5.07
N TYR A 41 -2.19 4.72 4.80
CA TYR A 41 -1.23 5.70 5.28
C TYR A 41 -1.36 7.05 4.59
N ARG A 42 -1.65 7.08 3.29
CA ARG A 42 -2.00 8.29 2.54
C ARG A 42 -3.16 9.05 3.18
N ARG A 43 -4.29 8.37 3.43
CA ARG A 43 -5.46 8.97 4.09
C ARG A 43 -5.10 9.47 5.48
N LYS A 44 -4.36 8.70 6.28
CA LYS A 44 -3.89 9.12 7.60
C LYS A 44 -3.03 10.38 7.54
N PHE A 45 -2.09 10.46 6.59
CA PHE A 45 -1.26 11.65 6.37
C PHE A 45 -2.10 12.90 6.04
N ARG A 46 -3.03 12.81 5.09
CA ARG A 46 -3.86 13.95 4.65
C ARG A 46 -4.90 14.40 5.67
N SER A 47 -5.46 13.48 6.45
CA SER A 47 -6.59 13.76 7.36
C SER A 47 -6.18 13.87 8.84
N CYS A 48 -4.90 13.68 9.18
CA CYS A 48 -4.46 13.73 10.57
C CYS A 48 -4.71 15.10 11.20
N LYS A 49 -5.10 15.07 12.48
CA LYS A 49 -5.25 16.23 13.35
C LYS A 49 -4.55 15.95 14.68
N PRO A 50 -4.08 16.97 15.40
CA PRO A 50 -3.55 16.81 16.74
C PRO A 50 -4.57 16.12 17.64
N ALA A 51 -4.14 15.13 18.42
CA ALA A 51 -4.98 14.52 19.44
C ALA A 51 -5.06 15.41 20.69
N GLU A 52 -6.10 15.22 21.51
CA GLU A 52 -6.24 15.94 22.78
C GLU A 52 -5.03 15.65 23.69
N GLY A 53 -4.32 16.70 24.09
CA GLY A 53 -3.11 16.59 24.92
C GLY A 53 -1.85 16.12 24.17
N GLU A 54 -1.89 15.97 22.84
CA GLU A 54 -0.69 15.63 22.06
C GLU A 54 0.25 16.83 21.95
N SER A 55 1.52 16.63 22.31
CA SER A 55 2.56 17.64 22.10
C SER A 55 2.78 17.88 20.60
N PRO A 56 3.05 19.14 20.16
CA PRO A 56 3.38 19.44 18.77
C PRO A 56 4.50 18.56 18.20
N ASP A 57 5.55 18.29 18.98
CA ASP A 57 6.67 17.43 18.54
C ASP A 57 6.20 16.00 18.23
N MET A 58 5.33 15.44 19.09
CA MET A 58 4.76 14.11 18.90
C MET A 58 3.86 14.06 17.67
N PHE A 59 3.09 15.12 17.43
CA PHE A 59 2.26 15.23 16.24
C PHE A 59 3.11 15.29 14.96
N ILE A 60 4.19 16.06 14.94
CA ILE A 60 5.12 16.13 13.81
C ILE A 60 5.73 14.75 13.53
N VAL A 61 6.23 14.06 14.55
CA VAL A 61 6.78 12.70 14.41
C VAL A 61 5.74 11.74 13.81
N ARG A 62 4.47 11.86 14.23
CA ARG A 62 3.37 11.04 13.70
C ARG A 62 3.07 11.34 12.23
N ILE A 63 3.06 12.61 11.82
CA ILE A 63 2.89 13.02 10.42
C ILE A 63 4.01 12.43 9.56
N VAL A 64 5.28 12.60 9.99
CA VAL A 64 6.46 12.07 9.28
C VAL A 64 6.35 10.55 9.14
N THR A 65 5.95 9.86 10.21
CA THR A 65 5.75 8.41 10.18
C THR A 65 4.72 7.98 9.14
N TYR A 66 3.60 8.70 9.00
CA TYR A 66 2.62 8.37 7.97
C TYR A 66 3.17 8.57 6.56
N LEU A 67 3.91 9.65 6.32
CA LEU A 67 4.52 9.91 5.01
C LEU A 67 5.58 8.85 4.68
N ASP A 68 6.46 8.51 5.61
CA ASP A 68 7.49 7.49 5.42
C ASP A 68 6.89 6.13 5.08
N ARG A 69 5.84 5.72 5.80
CA ARG A 69 5.13 4.46 5.54
C ARG A 69 4.39 4.47 4.23
N TRP A 70 3.82 5.61 3.83
CA TRP A 70 3.20 5.75 2.53
C TRP A 70 4.23 5.57 1.40
N ILE A 71 5.38 6.25 1.48
CA ILE A 71 6.47 6.13 0.50
C ILE A 71 7.03 4.71 0.44
N GLU A 72 7.20 4.05 1.60
CA GLU A 72 7.69 2.68 1.68
C GLU A 72 6.74 1.68 1.00
N LEU A 73 5.43 1.84 1.20
CA LEU A 73 4.42 0.93 0.64
C LEU A 73 4.04 1.22 -0.81
N SER A 74 4.31 2.43 -1.31
CA SER A 74 4.11 2.78 -2.72
C SER A 74 5.24 2.26 -3.63
N TRP A 75 6.25 1.59 -3.06
CA TRP A 75 7.44 1.10 -3.77
C TRP A 75 8.15 2.19 -4.60
N THR A 76 7.95 3.45 -4.21
CA THR A 76 8.48 4.61 -4.93
C THR A 76 9.91 4.87 -4.47
N GLU A 77 10.80 5.08 -5.43
CA GLU A 77 12.18 5.46 -5.13
C GLU A 77 12.21 6.78 -4.35
N LYS A 78 13.06 6.88 -3.31
CA LYS A 78 13.23 8.08 -2.47
C LYS A 78 14.04 9.18 -3.19
N SER A 79 13.70 9.44 -4.44
CA SER A 79 14.21 10.54 -5.25
C SER A 79 13.20 11.69 -5.23
N TYR A 80 13.69 12.93 -5.19
CA TYR A 80 12.84 14.12 -5.20
C TYR A 80 11.81 14.08 -6.35
N GLU A 81 12.24 13.71 -7.55
CA GLU A 81 11.36 13.64 -8.73
C GLU A 81 10.26 12.59 -8.56
N LYS A 82 10.59 11.42 -8.01
CA LYS A 82 9.63 10.34 -7.80
C LYS A 82 8.65 10.62 -6.67
N LEU A 83 9.11 11.28 -5.61
CA LEU A 83 8.24 11.76 -4.53
C LEU A 83 7.27 12.83 -5.04
N LYS A 84 7.77 13.79 -5.83
CA LYS A 84 6.91 14.80 -6.49
C LYS A 84 5.86 14.13 -7.37
N ASP A 85 6.25 13.16 -8.19
CA ASP A 85 5.31 12.41 -9.04
C ASP A 85 4.23 11.67 -8.22
N LEU A 86 4.62 11.05 -7.10
CA LEU A 86 3.70 10.35 -6.20
C LEU A 86 2.62 11.30 -5.64
N ILE A 87 3.06 12.44 -5.10
CA ILE A 87 2.14 13.43 -4.50
C ILE A 87 1.22 14.07 -5.54
N VAL A 88 1.75 14.42 -6.72
CA VAL A 88 0.95 15.07 -7.77
C VAL A 88 -0.06 14.10 -8.37
N ARG A 89 0.34 12.85 -8.62
CA ARG A 89 -0.57 11.79 -9.09
C ARG A 89 -1.71 11.60 -8.13
N GLU A 90 -1.40 11.47 -6.85
CA GLU A 90 -2.39 11.30 -5.81
C GLU A 90 -3.42 12.45 -5.79
N GLN A 91 -2.93 13.69 -5.82
CA GLN A 91 -3.79 14.87 -5.82
C GLN A 91 -4.71 14.95 -7.06
N PHE A 92 -4.21 14.53 -8.23
CA PHE A 92 -5.00 14.45 -9.45
C PHE A 92 -6.12 13.42 -9.31
N MET A 93 -5.79 12.22 -8.83
CA MET A 93 -6.74 11.12 -8.67
C MET A 93 -7.84 11.44 -7.65
N ASP A 94 -7.54 12.22 -6.61
CA ASP A 94 -8.53 12.68 -5.63
C ASP A 94 -9.39 13.86 -6.16
N ALA A 95 -8.91 14.61 -7.16
CA ALA A 95 -9.64 15.74 -7.76
C ALA A 95 -10.52 15.33 -8.97
N CYS A 96 -10.21 14.20 -9.60
CA CYS A 96 -10.97 13.69 -10.75
C CYS A 96 -12.28 13.00 -10.34
N PRO A 97 -13.26 12.91 -11.26
CA PRO A 97 -14.45 12.08 -11.06
C PRO A 97 -14.08 10.62 -10.76
N GLU A 98 -14.86 9.96 -9.91
CA GLU A 98 -14.57 8.61 -9.42
C GLU A 98 -14.42 7.56 -10.54
N ASP A 99 -15.23 7.67 -11.61
CA ASP A 99 -15.16 6.78 -12.77
C ASP A 99 -13.80 6.89 -13.50
N LEU A 100 -13.32 8.12 -13.68
CA LEU A 100 -12.03 8.40 -14.31
C LEU A 100 -10.87 7.94 -13.42
N ALA A 101 -10.94 8.24 -12.11
CA ALA A 101 -9.94 7.81 -11.15
C ALA A 101 -9.85 6.28 -11.09
N THR A 102 -10.99 5.57 -11.13
CA THR A 102 -11.01 4.10 -11.13
C THR A 102 -10.35 3.52 -12.39
N SER A 103 -10.71 4.03 -13.57
CA SER A 103 -10.08 3.61 -14.83
C SER A 103 -8.57 3.85 -14.85
N LEU A 104 -8.11 4.98 -14.31
CA LEU A 104 -6.69 5.31 -14.25
C LEU A 104 -5.92 4.46 -13.24
N ARG A 105 -6.53 4.04 -12.11
CA ARG A 105 -5.90 3.09 -11.16
C ARG A 105 -5.73 1.71 -11.77
N GLU A 106 -6.72 1.24 -12.55
CA GLU A 106 -6.64 -0.06 -13.22
C GLU A 106 -5.53 -0.13 -14.26
N LYS A 107 -5.22 1.01 -14.91
CA LYS A 107 -4.17 1.11 -15.95
C LYS A 107 -2.74 1.16 -15.40
N ASP A 108 -2.54 1.29 -14.09
CA ASP A 108 -1.24 1.39 -13.40
C ASP A 108 -0.20 2.26 -14.14
N LEU A 109 -0.55 3.53 -14.38
CA LEU A 109 0.29 4.43 -15.18
C LEU A 109 1.42 5.03 -14.32
N PRO A 110 2.70 4.78 -14.65
CA PRO A 110 3.82 5.16 -13.79
C PRO A 110 4.25 6.63 -13.89
N THR A 111 3.74 7.40 -14.87
CA THR A 111 4.22 8.75 -15.19
C THR A 111 3.05 9.72 -15.34
N LEU A 112 3.21 10.95 -14.80
CA LEU A 112 2.22 12.02 -14.90
C LEU A 112 1.81 12.36 -16.34
N GLU A 113 2.75 12.34 -17.28
CA GLU A 113 2.48 12.57 -18.70
C GLU A 113 1.51 11.56 -19.30
N ARG A 114 1.63 10.29 -18.89
CA ARG A 114 0.73 9.22 -19.36
C ARG A 114 -0.65 9.37 -18.75
N ILE A 115 -0.72 9.80 -17.48
CA ILE A 115 -1.98 10.07 -16.80
C ILE A 115 -2.72 11.22 -17.50
N ALA A 116 -2.04 12.32 -17.81
CA ALA A 116 -2.63 13.43 -18.53
C ALA A 116 -3.18 13.01 -19.91
N LYS A 117 -2.39 12.25 -20.67
CA LYS A 117 -2.79 11.79 -22.01
C LYS A 117 -4.00 10.86 -22.03
N GLU A 118 -4.19 10.07 -20.97
CA GLU A 118 -5.32 9.13 -20.86
C GLU A 118 -6.56 9.74 -20.18
N ALA A 119 -6.41 10.95 -19.61
CA ALA A 119 -7.49 11.70 -19.00
C ALA A 119 -8.15 12.71 -19.95
N ASP A 120 -7.48 13.04 -21.05
CA ASP A 120 -8.04 13.78 -22.20
C ASP A 120 -9.00 12.90 -23.03
#